data_AF-A0A537KMK0-F1
#
_entry.id   AF-A0A537KMK0-F1
#
_cell.length_a   1.000
_cell.length_b   1.000
_cell.length_c   1.000
_cell.angle_alpha   90.00
_cell.angle_beta   90.00
_cell.angle_gamma   90.00
#
_symmetry.space_group_name_H-M   'P 1'
#
loop_
_entity.id
_entity.type
_entity.pdbx_description
1 polymer ?
#
loop_
_entity_poly.entity_id
_entity_poly.type
_entity_poly.pdbx_seq_one_letter_code
_entity_poly.pdbx_strand_id
1 'polypeptide(L)'
;MPGNYYWVSLSILILVKSFLVPDLFTSIKQPILSRLENELDPRLGYHNISHTLDVLKQAEVLAKQENITNKHDLLLLKTAAVFHDSGFLFVYKNHEEKGCELASESLKNVFSKEDIKKVCGMIMATKIPQSPNTLLEQIICDADLDYLGRNDFEPISRNLYKEFIIFKIIPEDIIWDHIQIKFFESHHYFTGTSISKRNEKKLKHLNILKERSNWAQ
;
A
#
# COMPACT_ATOMS: atom_id res chain seq x y z
N MET A 1 -6.52 2.52 66.00
CA MET A 1 -6.86 2.47 64.56
C MET A 1 -7.87 3.56 64.25
N PRO A 2 -7.94 4.16 63.05
CA PRO A 2 -6.92 4.36 62.01
C PRO A 2 -6.81 5.84 61.54
N GLY A 3 -5.87 6.15 60.64
CA GLY A 3 -5.89 7.43 59.91
C GLY A 3 -4.60 7.81 59.16
N ASN A 4 -4.05 6.91 58.33
CA ASN A 4 -2.95 7.27 57.42
C ASN A 4 -3.51 7.95 56.17
N TYR A 5 -3.24 9.25 56.01
CA TYR A 5 -3.49 9.99 54.77
C TYR A 5 -2.30 9.82 53.82
N TYR A 6 -2.51 9.10 52.73
CA TYR A 6 -1.56 8.97 51.64
C TYR A 6 -1.47 10.29 50.86
N TRP A 7 -0.37 11.00 51.02
CA TRP A 7 0.04 12.05 50.08
C TRP A 7 0.63 11.38 48.84
N VAL A 8 -0.22 11.05 47.87
CA VAL A 8 0.26 10.70 46.52
C VAL A 8 0.70 12.01 45.86
N SER A 9 2.02 12.14 45.70
CA SER A 9 2.69 13.25 45.03
C SER A 9 2.06 13.57 43.67
N LEU A 10 1.72 14.85 43.45
CA LEU A 10 1.24 15.40 42.18
C LEU A 10 2.18 15.12 41.01
N SER A 11 3.44 14.77 41.28
CA SER A 11 4.47 14.47 40.28
C SER A 11 4.24 13.15 39.56
N ILE A 12 3.48 12.21 40.12
CA ILE A 12 3.17 10.91 39.49
C ILE A 12 2.05 11.05 38.44
N LEU A 13 1.16 12.05 38.57
CA LEU A 13 0.05 12.23 37.64
C LEU A 13 0.47 12.84 36.28
N ILE A 14 1.64 13.46 36.20
CA ILE A 14 2.15 14.09 34.97
C ILE A 14 2.87 13.06 34.08
N LEU A 15 3.44 12.00 34.66
CA LEU A 15 4.17 10.97 33.93
C LEU A 15 3.29 9.92 33.21
N VAL A 16 2.00 9.83 33.55
CA VAL A 16 1.09 8.85 32.94
C VAL A 16 0.38 9.39 31.68
N LYS A 17 0.41 10.71 31.44
CA LYS A 17 -0.30 11.31 30.28
C LYS A 17 0.40 11.14 28.93
N SER A 18 1.68 10.73 28.88
CA SER A 18 2.37 10.56 27.60
C SER A 18 2.20 9.18 26.95
N PHE A 19 1.39 8.29 27.52
CA PHE A 19 1.18 6.92 26.99
C PHE A 19 -0.16 6.68 26.31
N LEU A 20 -1.06 7.68 26.26
CA LEU A 20 -2.44 7.49 25.80
C LEU A 20 -2.82 8.26 24.53
N VAL A 21 -1.96 9.14 24.01
CA VAL A 21 -2.23 9.85 22.76
C VAL A 21 -1.43 9.17 21.64
N PRO A 22 -2.08 8.50 20.67
CA PRO A 22 -1.39 7.93 19.53
C PRO A 22 -0.62 9.02 18.77
N ASP A 23 0.53 8.66 18.19
CA ASP A 23 1.19 9.58 17.27
C ASP A 23 0.27 9.91 16.07
N LEU A 24 0.59 11.00 15.37
CA LEU A 24 -0.25 11.50 14.28
C LEU A 24 -0.51 10.44 13.20
N PHE A 25 0.51 9.67 12.82
CA PHE A 25 0.34 8.62 11.82
C PHE A 25 -0.57 7.50 12.34
N THR A 26 -0.41 7.09 13.60
CA THR A 26 -1.32 6.11 14.21
C THR A 26 -2.77 6.61 14.23
N SER A 27 -3.00 7.88 14.53
CA SER A 27 -4.34 8.49 14.53
C SER A 27 -4.99 8.51 13.13
N ILE A 28 -4.18 8.57 12.06
CA ILE A 28 -4.64 8.48 10.67
C ILE A 28 -4.85 7.02 10.25
N LYS A 29 -3.88 6.15 10.55
CA LYS A 29 -3.83 4.76 10.10
C LYS A 29 -4.96 3.91 10.69
N GLN A 30 -5.22 4.02 12.00
CA GLN A 30 -6.15 3.09 12.67
C GLN A 30 -7.59 3.16 12.14
N PRO A 31 -8.20 4.35 11.94
CA PRO A 31 -9.53 4.44 11.37
C PRO A 31 -9.62 3.80 9.98
N ILE A 32 -8.67 4.08 9.08
CA ILE A 32 -8.74 3.54 7.72
C ILE A 32 -8.52 2.03 7.69
N LEU A 33 -7.54 1.50 8.45
CA LEU A 33 -7.34 0.05 8.55
C LEU A 33 -8.56 -0.66 9.14
N SER A 34 -9.21 -0.06 10.14
CA SER A 34 -10.45 -0.61 10.70
C SER A 34 -11.56 -0.68 9.64
N ARG A 35 -11.70 0.33 8.78
CA ARG A 35 -12.64 0.26 7.66
C ARG A 35 -12.25 -0.84 6.67
N LEU A 36 -10.98 -0.94 6.29
CA LEU A 36 -10.53 -1.99 5.37
C LEU A 36 -10.78 -3.41 5.94
N GLU A 37 -10.57 -3.60 7.24
CA GLU A 37 -10.79 -4.90 7.89
C GLU A 37 -12.28 -5.29 7.94
N ASN A 38 -13.18 -4.33 8.17
CA ASN A 38 -14.58 -4.62 8.47
C ASN A 38 -15.53 -4.40 7.28
N GLU A 39 -15.14 -3.60 6.28
CA GLU A 39 -16.02 -3.15 5.20
C GLU A 39 -15.57 -3.64 3.81
N LEU A 40 -14.33 -4.11 3.62
CA LEU A 40 -13.92 -4.64 2.32
C LEU A 40 -14.72 -5.90 1.97
N ASP A 41 -15.02 -6.06 0.67
CA ASP A 41 -15.62 -7.29 0.18
C ASP A 41 -14.67 -8.47 0.47
N PRO A 42 -15.10 -9.50 1.23
CA PRO A 42 -14.24 -10.61 1.62
C PRO A 42 -13.76 -11.46 0.43
N ARG A 43 -14.29 -11.22 -0.78
CA ARG A 43 -13.86 -11.85 -2.03
C ARG A 43 -12.63 -11.18 -2.65
N LEU A 44 -12.19 -10.03 -2.15
CA LEU A 44 -10.93 -9.37 -2.55
C LEU A 44 -9.73 -10.16 -2.00
N GLY A 45 -9.33 -11.19 -2.75
CA GLY A 45 -8.24 -12.09 -2.37
C GLY A 45 -6.86 -11.43 -2.40
N TYR A 46 -6.67 -10.39 -3.21
CA TYR A 46 -5.43 -9.63 -3.33
C TYR A 46 -5.56 -8.24 -2.71
N HIS A 47 -6.53 -7.43 -3.14
CA HIS A 47 -6.69 -6.05 -2.63
C HIS A 47 -7.40 -6.03 -1.26
N ASN A 48 -6.71 -6.54 -0.24
CA ASN A 48 -7.18 -6.62 1.14
C ASN A 48 -6.24 -5.93 2.13
N ILE A 49 -6.61 -5.94 3.41
CA ILE A 49 -5.82 -5.30 4.48
C ILE A 49 -4.37 -5.83 4.56
N SER A 50 -4.13 -7.10 4.25
CA SER A 50 -2.77 -7.65 4.26
C SER A 50 -1.91 -7.06 3.15
N HIS A 51 -2.48 -6.84 1.96
CA HIS A 51 -1.80 -6.09 0.88
C HIS A 51 -1.50 -4.66 1.31
N THR A 52 -2.48 -3.93 1.84
CA THR A 52 -2.26 -2.55 2.34
C THR A 52 -1.13 -2.46 3.38
N LEU A 53 -1.08 -3.41 4.32
CA LEU A 53 -0.02 -3.48 5.32
C LEU A 53 1.34 -3.83 4.72
N ASP A 54 1.38 -4.69 3.71
CA ASP A 54 2.61 -5.00 2.99
C ASP A 54 3.13 -3.78 2.21
N VAL A 55 2.26 -3.08 1.47
CA VAL A 55 2.63 -1.84 0.75
C VAL A 55 3.15 -0.78 1.71
N LEU A 56 2.49 -0.56 2.86
CA LEU A 56 3.01 0.34 3.90
C LEU A 56 4.42 -0.05 4.35
N LYS A 57 4.64 -1.34 4.63
CA LYS A 57 5.94 -1.85 5.06
C LYS A 57 7.01 -1.68 3.98
N GLN A 58 6.70 -2.01 2.72
CA GLN A 58 7.66 -1.87 1.63
C GLN A 58 7.97 -0.40 1.35
N ALA A 59 6.97 0.49 1.40
CA ALA A 59 7.17 1.94 1.25
C ALA A 59 8.11 2.50 2.32
N GLU A 60 7.98 2.07 3.59
CA GLU A 60 8.90 2.45 4.67
C GLU A 60 10.34 1.95 4.43
N VAL A 61 10.49 0.70 3.97
CA VAL A 61 11.80 0.10 3.65
C VAL A 61 12.47 0.81 2.49
N LEU A 62 11.73 1.08 1.41
CA LEU A 62 12.23 1.76 0.23
C LEU A 62 12.56 3.22 0.53
N ALA A 63 11.71 3.94 1.27
CA ALA A 63 11.99 5.32 1.67
C ALA A 63 13.31 5.44 2.46
N LYS A 64 13.59 4.47 3.35
CA LYS A 64 14.87 4.41 4.06
C LYS A 64 16.05 4.19 3.11
N GLN A 65 15.89 3.35 2.10
CA GLN A 65 16.97 2.97 1.16
C GLN A 65 17.23 4.04 0.11
N GLU A 66 16.19 4.79 -0.26
CA GLU A 66 16.27 6.00 -1.09
C GLU A 66 16.64 7.26 -0.27
N ASN A 67 17.02 7.10 1.00
CA ASN A 67 17.48 8.18 1.89
C ASN A 67 16.46 9.32 2.12
N ILE A 68 15.16 8.99 2.14
CA ILE A 68 14.12 9.94 2.55
C ILE A 68 14.23 10.17 4.07
N THR A 69 14.74 11.33 4.45
CA THR A 69 14.98 11.70 5.86
C THR A 69 13.98 12.72 6.40
N ASN A 70 13.25 13.41 5.51
CA ASN A 70 12.24 14.38 5.91
C ASN A 70 11.04 13.67 6.56
N LYS A 71 10.80 13.97 7.84
CA LYS A 71 9.72 13.34 8.63
C LYS A 71 8.32 13.63 8.08
N HIS A 72 8.11 14.80 7.48
CA HIS A 72 6.84 15.17 6.87
C HIS A 72 6.59 14.36 5.60
N ASP A 73 7.58 14.26 4.71
CA ASP A 73 7.46 13.44 3.50
C ASP A 73 7.23 11.96 3.82
N LEU A 74 7.91 11.42 4.84
CA LEU A 74 7.67 10.07 5.34
C LEU A 74 6.24 9.88 5.86
N LEU A 75 5.69 10.88 6.58
CA LEU A 75 4.31 10.86 7.04
C LEU A 75 3.32 10.84 5.87
N LEU A 76 3.55 11.67 4.84
CA LEU A 76 2.69 11.70 3.65
C LEU A 76 2.75 10.40 2.87
N LEU A 77 3.95 9.83 2.66
CA LEU A 77 4.13 8.55 1.97
C LEU A 77 3.40 7.41 2.69
N LYS A 78 3.60 7.30 4.01
CA LYS A 78 2.92 6.29 4.82
C LYS A 78 1.41 6.48 4.81
N THR A 79 0.94 7.72 4.76
CA THR A 79 -0.49 8.03 4.64
C THR A 79 -1.02 7.57 3.28
N ALA A 80 -0.36 7.90 2.17
CA ALA A 80 -0.77 7.40 0.86
C ALA A 80 -0.79 5.87 0.81
N ALA A 81 0.22 5.19 1.38
CA ALA A 81 0.28 3.74 1.41
C ALA A 81 -0.93 3.09 2.13
N VAL A 82 -1.46 3.67 3.20
CA VAL A 82 -2.65 3.11 3.88
C VAL A 82 -3.98 3.47 3.20
N PHE A 83 -3.96 4.42 2.25
CA PHE A 83 -5.14 4.86 1.52
C PHE A 83 -5.17 4.41 0.05
N HIS A 84 -4.08 3.94 -0.55
CA HIS A 84 -3.98 3.70 -2.00
C HIS A 84 -5.13 2.83 -2.55
N ASP A 85 -5.42 1.73 -1.87
CA ASP A 85 -6.48 0.79 -2.24
C ASP A 85 -7.82 1.05 -1.52
N SER A 86 -7.93 2.13 -0.75
CA SER A 86 -9.14 2.36 0.04
C SER A 86 -10.39 2.62 -0.80
N GLY A 87 -10.26 2.92 -2.09
CA GLY A 87 -11.39 3.02 -3.00
C GLY A 87 -12.11 1.70 -3.26
N PHE A 88 -11.45 0.54 -3.04
CA PHE A 88 -12.09 -0.78 -3.15
C PHE A 88 -13.24 -0.98 -2.16
N LEU A 89 -13.33 -0.15 -1.12
CA LEU A 89 -14.51 -0.06 -0.24
C LEU A 89 -15.80 0.33 -0.99
N PHE A 90 -15.68 0.92 -2.18
CA PHE A 90 -16.81 1.51 -2.90
C PHE A 90 -16.88 1.05 -4.37
N VAL A 91 -15.75 0.99 -5.06
CA VAL A 91 -15.68 0.68 -6.49
C VAL A 91 -14.44 -0.14 -6.80
N TYR A 92 -14.56 -1.05 -7.78
CA TYR A 92 -13.41 -1.83 -8.25
C TYR A 92 -12.59 -1.05 -9.28
N LYS A 93 -13.26 -0.55 -10.33
CA LYS A 93 -12.65 0.25 -11.39
C LYS A 93 -12.53 1.69 -10.93
N ASN A 94 -11.36 2.31 -11.16
CA ASN A 94 -11.06 3.68 -10.71
C ASN A 94 -11.10 3.82 -9.19
N HIS A 95 -10.61 2.80 -8.48
CA HIS A 95 -10.54 2.81 -7.02
C HIS A 95 -9.52 3.85 -6.52
N GLU A 96 -8.51 4.21 -7.31
CA GLU A 96 -7.50 5.20 -6.97
C GLU A 96 -8.13 6.59 -6.84
N GLU A 97 -8.98 6.99 -7.80
CA GLU A 97 -9.75 8.23 -7.71
C GLU A 97 -10.65 8.23 -6.47
N LYS A 98 -11.32 7.10 -6.20
CA LYS A 98 -12.20 6.99 -5.05
C LYS A 98 -11.44 6.99 -3.72
N GLY A 99 -10.25 6.41 -3.70
CA GLY A 99 -9.31 6.46 -2.58
C GLY A 99 -8.84 7.88 -2.30
N CYS A 100 -8.57 8.68 -3.34
CA CYS A 100 -8.24 10.09 -3.21
C CYS A 100 -9.40 10.92 -2.62
N GLU A 101 -10.63 10.68 -3.06
CA GLU A 101 -11.83 11.30 -2.47
C GLU A 101 -11.91 10.99 -0.97
N LEU A 102 -11.75 9.71 -0.61
CA LEU A 102 -11.81 9.27 0.78
C LEU A 102 -10.68 9.88 1.63
N ALA A 103 -9.45 9.86 1.12
CA ALA A 103 -8.28 10.42 1.79
C ALA A 103 -8.47 11.94 2.00
N SER A 104 -8.94 12.66 0.97
CA SER A 104 -9.19 14.10 1.05
C SER A 104 -10.19 14.45 2.14
N GLU A 105 -11.31 13.73 2.21
CA GLU A 105 -12.33 13.96 3.23
C GLU A 105 -11.82 13.59 4.64
N SER A 106 -11.10 12.48 4.77
CA SER A 106 -10.57 12.00 6.05
C SER A 106 -9.46 12.89 6.61
N LEU A 107 -8.70 13.57 5.74
CA LEU A 107 -7.50 14.31 6.12
C LEU A 107 -7.68 15.84 6.11
N LYS A 108 -8.84 16.37 5.71
CA LYS A 108 -9.06 17.83 5.55
C LYS A 108 -8.81 18.70 6.79
N ASN A 109 -8.96 18.12 7.98
CA ASN A 109 -8.72 18.81 9.26
C ASN A 109 -7.36 18.45 9.87
N VAL A 110 -6.59 17.58 9.21
CA VAL A 110 -5.32 17.04 9.68
C VAL A 110 -4.15 17.59 8.85
N PHE A 111 -4.34 17.70 7.54
CA PHE A 111 -3.34 18.11 6.57
C PHE A 111 -3.74 19.38 5.81
N SER A 112 -2.72 20.08 5.30
CA SER A 112 -2.94 21.20 4.39
C SER A 112 -3.49 20.70 3.04
N LYS A 113 -4.11 21.59 2.26
CA LYS A 113 -4.56 21.24 0.89
C LYS A 113 -3.42 20.74 0.00
N GLU A 114 -2.22 21.27 0.18
CA GLU A 114 -1.04 20.86 -0.59
C GLU A 114 -0.56 19.46 -0.19
N ASP A 115 -0.59 19.14 1.11
CA ASP A 115 -0.24 17.80 1.59
C ASP A 115 -1.26 16.75 1.13
N ILE A 116 -2.55 17.08 1.15
CA ILE A 116 -3.60 16.21 0.61
C ILE A 116 -3.39 15.98 -0.89
N LYS A 117 -3.02 17.03 -1.64
CA LYS A 117 -2.69 16.92 -3.06
C LYS A 117 -1.51 15.98 -3.30
N LYS A 118 -0.46 16.03 -2.48
CA LYS A 118 0.67 15.09 -2.56
C LYS A 118 0.25 13.65 -2.25
N VAL A 119 -0.56 13.45 -1.21
CA VAL A 119 -1.13 12.13 -0.88
C VAL A 119 -1.93 11.58 -2.04
N CYS A 120 -2.82 12.39 -2.63
CA CYS A 120 -3.61 11.98 -3.79
C CYS A 120 -2.72 11.73 -5.02
N GLY A 121 -1.68 12.52 -5.23
CA GLY A 121 -0.70 12.29 -6.31
C GLY A 121 -0.03 10.91 -6.20
N MET A 122 0.38 10.52 -4.98
CA MET A 122 0.93 9.19 -4.70
C MET A 122 -0.08 8.06 -4.94
N ILE A 123 -1.34 8.23 -4.49
CA ILE A 123 -2.40 7.24 -4.74
C ILE A 123 -2.68 7.12 -6.25
N MET A 124 -2.83 8.23 -6.95
CA MET A 124 -3.11 8.21 -8.39
C MET A 124 -1.95 7.64 -9.22
N ALA A 125 -0.70 7.76 -8.74
CA ALA A 125 0.45 7.21 -9.43
C ALA A 125 0.44 5.67 -9.48
N THR A 126 -0.23 4.99 -8.53
CA THR A 126 -0.33 3.51 -8.52
C THR A 126 -1.28 2.98 -9.60
N LYS A 127 -2.14 3.83 -10.16
CA LYS A 127 -3.06 3.46 -11.23
C LYS A 127 -2.34 2.90 -12.44
N ILE A 128 -2.79 1.76 -12.95
CA ILE A 128 -2.13 1.07 -14.07
C ILE A 128 -2.55 1.67 -15.44
N PRO A 129 -1.60 2.03 -16.33
CA PRO A 129 -0.15 1.97 -16.16
C PRO A 129 0.38 3.06 -15.20
N GLN A 130 1.26 2.65 -14.28
CA GLN A 130 1.84 3.55 -13.28
C GLN A 130 2.55 4.74 -13.94
N SER A 131 2.37 5.93 -13.37
CA SER A 131 2.89 7.19 -13.95
C SER A 131 3.46 8.15 -12.89
N PRO A 132 4.45 7.73 -12.09
CA PRO A 132 5.01 8.55 -11.02
C PRO A 132 5.86 9.71 -11.56
N ASN A 133 5.68 10.90 -10.98
CA ASN A 133 6.38 12.14 -11.33
C ASN A 133 7.35 12.60 -10.23
N THR A 134 7.23 12.05 -9.03
CA THR A 134 8.07 12.39 -7.87
C THR A 134 8.70 11.15 -7.28
N LEU A 135 9.78 11.30 -6.50
CA LEU A 135 10.44 10.17 -5.84
C LEU A 135 9.49 9.43 -4.87
N LEU A 136 8.60 10.14 -4.18
CA LEU A 136 7.61 9.49 -3.30
C LEU A 136 6.58 8.68 -4.09
N GLU A 137 6.14 9.20 -5.24
CA GLU A 137 5.27 8.46 -6.18
C GLU A 137 5.98 7.21 -6.73
N GLN A 138 7.28 7.30 -7.05
CA GLN A 138 8.07 6.14 -7.47
C GLN A 138 8.16 5.09 -6.36
N ILE A 139 8.40 5.52 -5.11
CA ILE A 139 8.49 4.62 -3.96
C ILE A 139 7.17 3.87 -3.74
N ILE A 140 6.01 4.54 -3.80
CA ILE A 140 4.73 3.85 -3.58
C ILE A 140 4.37 2.92 -4.75
N CYS A 141 4.68 3.31 -6.00
CA CYS A 141 4.48 2.44 -7.16
C CYS A 141 5.30 1.14 -7.05
N ASP A 142 6.56 1.29 -6.67
CA ASP A 142 7.46 0.15 -6.45
C ASP A 142 7.05 -0.71 -5.25
N ALA A 143 6.55 -0.09 -4.18
CA ALA A 143 6.04 -0.79 -3.00
C ALA A 143 4.80 -1.63 -3.31
N ASP A 144 3.87 -1.07 -4.09
CA ASP A 144 2.62 -1.71 -4.52
C ASP A 144 2.86 -2.97 -5.37
N LEU A 145 3.85 -2.89 -6.28
CA LEU A 145 4.23 -4.00 -7.18
C LEU A 145 5.54 -4.70 -6.77
N ASP A 146 5.96 -4.56 -5.51
CA ASP A 146 7.21 -5.17 -4.99
C ASP A 146 7.20 -6.69 -5.17
N TYR A 147 6.02 -7.31 -5.01
CA TYR A 147 5.84 -8.77 -5.06
C TYR A 147 6.26 -9.42 -6.38
N LEU A 148 6.27 -8.67 -7.51
CA LEU A 148 6.67 -9.21 -8.82
C LEU A 148 8.11 -9.74 -8.81
N GLY A 149 8.98 -9.16 -7.98
CA GLY A 149 10.36 -9.57 -7.78
C GLY A 149 10.62 -10.29 -6.46
N ARG A 150 9.59 -10.80 -5.76
CA ARG A 150 9.73 -11.53 -4.49
C ARG A 150 9.44 -13.02 -4.60
N ASN A 151 9.94 -13.80 -3.65
CA ASN A 151 9.77 -15.26 -3.64
C ASN A 151 8.31 -15.72 -3.46
N ASP A 152 7.43 -14.86 -2.95
CA ASP A 152 6.00 -15.10 -2.75
C ASP A 152 5.14 -14.63 -3.94
N PHE A 153 5.74 -14.36 -5.11
CA PHE A 153 5.02 -13.97 -6.32
C PHE A 153 3.87 -14.92 -6.67
N GLU A 154 4.13 -16.22 -6.73
CA GLU A 154 3.14 -17.24 -7.14
C GLU A 154 1.86 -17.26 -6.30
N PRO A 155 1.91 -17.37 -4.96
CA PRO A 155 0.68 -17.34 -4.16
C PRO A 155 -0.07 -16.00 -4.26
N ILE A 156 0.65 -14.88 -4.35
CA ILE A 156 0.03 -13.55 -4.50
C ILE A 156 -0.66 -13.42 -5.87
N SER A 157 0.02 -13.82 -6.96
CA SER A 157 -0.53 -13.83 -8.32
C SER A 157 -1.77 -14.72 -8.42
N ARG A 158 -1.80 -15.87 -7.74
CA ARG A 158 -3.00 -16.73 -7.68
C ARG A 158 -4.17 -16.08 -6.96
N ASN A 159 -3.93 -15.29 -5.92
CA ASN A 159 -4.99 -14.56 -5.24
C ASN A 159 -5.56 -13.46 -6.14
N LEU A 160 -4.69 -12.73 -6.85
CA LEU A 160 -5.10 -11.72 -7.83
C LEU A 160 -5.91 -12.35 -8.96
N TYR A 161 -5.48 -13.50 -9.49
CA TYR A 161 -6.23 -14.24 -10.50
C TYR A 161 -7.65 -14.58 -10.05
N LYS A 162 -7.79 -15.18 -8.86
CA LYS A 162 -9.12 -15.53 -8.31
C LYS A 162 -10.01 -14.30 -8.16
N GLU A 163 -9.44 -13.20 -7.68
CA GLU A 163 -10.17 -11.95 -7.55
C GLU A 163 -10.64 -11.42 -8.91
N PHE A 164 -9.76 -11.39 -9.92
CA PHE A 164 -10.11 -10.93 -11.27
C PHE A 164 -11.24 -11.76 -11.90
N ILE A 165 -11.27 -13.07 -11.64
CA ILE A 165 -12.36 -13.95 -12.08
C ILE A 165 -13.67 -13.59 -11.36
N ILE A 166 -13.65 -13.47 -10.03
CA ILE A 166 -14.85 -13.17 -9.21
C ILE A 166 -15.48 -11.83 -9.62
N PHE A 167 -14.64 -10.82 -9.84
CA PHE A 167 -15.07 -9.47 -10.21
C PHE A 167 -15.21 -9.29 -11.72
N LYS A 168 -15.06 -10.37 -12.52
CA LYS A 168 -15.22 -10.39 -13.98
C LYS A 168 -14.35 -9.35 -14.71
N ILE A 169 -13.15 -9.12 -14.17
CA ILE A 169 -12.13 -8.27 -14.76
C ILE A 169 -11.51 -8.95 -15.98
N ILE A 170 -11.41 -10.28 -15.92
CA ILE A 170 -10.94 -11.13 -17.01
C ILE A 170 -11.94 -12.27 -17.27
N PRO A 171 -11.99 -12.83 -18.50
CA PRO A 171 -12.77 -14.03 -18.80
C PRO A 171 -12.26 -15.27 -18.05
N GLU A 172 -13.13 -16.26 -17.82
CA GLU A 172 -12.76 -17.52 -17.15
C GLU A 172 -11.86 -18.43 -18.00
N ASP A 173 -11.97 -18.34 -19.32
CA ASP A 173 -11.18 -19.12 -20.29
C ASP A 173 -9.84 -18.46 -20.63
N ILE A 174 -9.49 -17.35 -19.99
CA ILE A 174 -8.26 -16.63 -20.27
C ILE A 174 -7.03 -17.39 -19.74
N ILE A 175 -5.95 -17.33 -20.51
CA ILE A 175 -4.65 -17.84 -20.05
C ILE A 175 -4.02 -16.79 -19.14
N TRP A 176 -4.15 -16.98 -17.82
CA TRP A 176 -3.63 -16.06 -16.80
C TRP A 176 -2.15 -15.69 -17.03
N ASP A 177 -1.33 -16.66 -17.42
CA ASP A 177 0.09 -16.45 -17.69
C ASP A 177 0.33 -15.46 -18.82
N HIS A 178 -0.50 -15.44 -19.87
CA HIS A 178 -0.37 -14.47 -20.96
C HIS A 178 -0.64 -13.03 -20.47
N ILE A 179 -1.58 -12.85 -19.54
CA ILE A 179 -1.83 -11.55 -18.91
C ILE A 179 -0.61 -11.15 -18.06
N GLN A 180 -0.10 -12.07 -17.24
CA GLN A 180 1.06 -11.82 -16.40
C GLN A 180 2.32 -11.50 -17.23
N ILE A 181 2.58 -12.24 -18.31
CA ILE A 181 3.71 -12.00 -19.21
C ILE A 181 3.65 -10.58 -19.77
N LYS A 182 2.50 -10.18 -20.35
CA LYS A 182 2.32 -8.82 -20.89
C LYS A 182 2.52 -7.77 -19.81
N PHE A 183 1.97 -8.00 -18.62
CA PHE A 183 2.13 -7.09 -17.48
C PHE A 183 3.60 -6.95 -17.07
N PHE A 184 4.34 -8.06 -16.95
CA PHE A 184 5.76 -8.08 -16.62
C PHE A 184 6.61 -7.37 -17.67
N GLU A 185 6.29 -7.54 -18.96
CA GLU A 185 6.98 -6.89 -20.07
C GLU A 185 6.72 -5.38 -20.12
N SER A 186 5.51 -4.93 -19.77
CA SER A 186 5.18 -3.49 -19.71
C SER A 186 5.67 -2.79 -18.44
N HIS A 187 5.72 -3.50 -17.31
CA HIS A 187 6.07 -2.94 -16.01
C HIS A 187 7.59 -2.75 -15.87
N HIS A 188 8.00 -1.70 -15.18
CA HIS A 188 9.38 -1.51 -14.73
C HIS A 188 9.38 -0.88 -13.33
N TYR A 189 10.37 -1.21 -12.52
CA TYR A 189 10.58 -0.52 -11.25
C TYR A 189 11.21 0.85 -11.49
N PHE A 190 10.88 1.82 -10.64
CA PHE A 190 11.28 3.21 -10.80
C PHE A 190 12.48 3.60 -9.94
N THR A 191 12.52 3.17 -8.68
CA THR A 191 13.59 3.51 -7.74
C THR A 191 14.85 2.70 -8.00
N GLY A 192 16.02 3.28 -7.74
CA GLY A 192 17.30 2.57 -7.88
C GLY A 192 17.37 1.32 -7.01
N THR A 193 16.79 1.38 -5.81
CA THR A 193 16.70 0.26 -4.87
C THR A 193 15.88 -0.90 -5.43
N SER A 194 14.66 -0.66 -5.92
CA SER A 194 13.80 -1.73 -6.44
C SER A 194 14.35 -2.33 -7.72
N ILE A 195 14.87 -1.49 -8.62
CA ILE A 195 15.58 -1.95 -9.83
C ILE A 195 16.69 -2.95 -9.46
N SER A 196 17.53 -2.60 -8.48
CA SER A 196 18.64 -3.45 -8.03
C SER A 196 18.16 -4.75 -7.37
N LYS A 197 17.13 -4.67 -6.52
CA LYS A 197 16.71 -5.81 -5.68
C LYS A 197 15.73 -6.77 -6.33
N ARG A 198 14.93 -6.29 -7.28
CA ARG A 198 13.74 -7.00 -7.76
C ARG A 198 13.85 -7.44 -9.21
N ASN A 199 14.60 -6.74 -10.07
CA ASN A 199 14.64 -7.05 -11.50
C ASN A 199 15.13 -8.47 -11.79
N GLU A 200 16.20 -8.94 -11.13
CA GLU A 200 16.71 -10.30 -11.38
C GLU A 200 15.64 -11.36 -11.11
N LYS A 201 14.95 -11.26 -9.97
CA LYS A 201 13.91 -12.23 -9.60
C LYS A 201 12.65 -12.07 -10.45
N LYS A 202 12.26 -10.83 -10.77
CA LYS A 202 11.15 -10.53 -11.70
C LYS A 202 11.39 -11.16 -13.07
N LEU A 203 12.61 -11.06 -13.61
CA LEU A 203 12.98 -11.70 -14.87
C LEU A 203 12.95 -13.23 -14.78
N LYS A 204 13.38 -13.81 -13.64
CA LYS A 204 13.24 -15.26 -13.41
C LYS A 204 11.78 -15.71 -13.43
N HIS A 205 10.87 -14.98 -12.78
CA HIS A 205 9.44 -15.30 -12.86
C HIS A 205 8.89 -15.15 -14.28
N LEU A 206 9.29 -14.10 -15.01
CA LEU A 206 8.89 -13.91 -16.41
C LEU A 206 9.29 -15.11 -17.29
N ASN A 207 10.51 -15.61 -17.13
CA ASN A 207 10.96 -16.78 -17.90
C ASN A 207 10.15 -18.03 -17.55
N ILE A 208 9.91 -18.28 -16.26
CA ILE A 208 9.06 -19.40 -15.81
C ILE A 208 7.64 -19.28 -16.39
N LEU A 209 7.06 -18.08 -16.39
CA LEU A 209 5.74 -17.81 -16.99
C LEU A 209 5.75 -18.13 -18.50
N LYS A 210 6.77 -17.69 -19.23
CA LYS A 210 6.92 -17.94 -20.68
C LYS A 210 7.10 -19.42 -21.00
N GLU A 211 7.90 -20.13 -20.21
CA GLU A 211 8.14 -21.56 -20.37
C GLU A 211 6.86 -22.37 -20.14
N ARG A 212 6.13 -22.11 -19.05
CA ARG A 212 4.93 -22.91 -18.71
C ARG A 212 3.72 -22.61 -19.60
N SER A 213 3.69 -21.45 -20.25
CA SER A 213 2.61 -21.05 -21.16
C SER A 213 2.88 -21.39 -22.63
N ASN A 214 4.05 -21.95 -22.95
CA ASN A 214 4.53 -22.12 -24.33
C ASN A 214 4.46 -20.80 -25.13
N TRP A 215 4.75 -19.65 -24.49
CA TRP A 215 4.52 -18.31 -25.06
C TRP A 215 5.18 -18.04 -26.42
N ALA A 216 6.30 -18.72 -26.69
CA ALA A 216 7.06 -18.58 -27.93
C ALA A 216 6.71 -19.65 -29.00
N GLN A 217 5.64 -20.42 -28.81
CA GLN A 217 5.10 -21.40 -29.76
C GLN A 217 3.79 -20.92 -30.39
#